data_AF-A0A959HY26-F1
#
_entry.id   AF-A0A959HY26-F1
#
_cell.length_a   1.000
_cell.length_b   1.000
_cell.length_c   1.000
_cell.angle_alpha   90.00
_cell.angle_beta   90.00
_cell.angle_gamma   90.00
#
_symmetry.space_group_name_H-M   'P 1'
#
loop_
_entity.id
_entity.type
_entity.pdbx_description
1 polymer ?
#
loop_
_entity_poly.entity_id
_entity_poly.type
_entity_poly.pdbx_seq_one_letter_code
_entity_poly.pdbx_strand_id
1 'polypeptide(L)'
;MRIFLAAILLVCAVIYLSNCKTTGSKDPMDAGRGIESAKVMESIKGKEQLEVTEVFSNLKVLNGFPAENLVTAMETWSKALGVTCSYCHNSLDYAADSKPEKEVSRDMVRLAEKINADLAVMPNLGSEKPIVNCVTCHRGATKPALRMR
;
A
#
# COMPACT_ATOMS: atom_id res chain seq x y z
N MET A 1 19.77 15.64 45.34
CA MET A 1 20.10 14.95 44.06
C MET A 1 18.92 14.20 43.42
N ARG A 2 17.66 14.55 43.72
CA ARG A 2 16.46 13.92 43.11
C ARG A 2 15.64 14.89 42.24
N ILE A 3 15.92 16.18 42.31
CA ILE A 3 15.15 17.23 41.60
C ILE A 3 15.67 17.41 40.16
N PHE A 4 16.96 17.16 39.91
CA PHE A 4 17.56 17.32 38.58
C PHE A 4 17.21 16.21 37.57
N LEU A 5 16.83 15.00 38.01
CA LEU A 5 16.41 13.92 37.10
C LEU A 5 15.01 14.14 36.51
N ALA A 6 14.10 14.81 37.24
CA ALA A 6 12.72 15.03 36.78
C ALA A 6 12.65 16.04 35.63
N ALA A 7 13.52 17.06 35.63
CA ALA A 7 13.58 18.06 34.56
C ALA A 7 14.09 17.49 33.23
N ILE A 8 15.02 16.53 33.28
CA ILE A 8 15.58 15.91 32.07
C ILE A 8 14.54 15.00 31.39
N LEU A 9 13.77 14.23 32.17
CA LEU A 9 12.69 13.38 31.63
C LEU A 9 11.59 14.19 30.94
N LEU A 10 11.25 15.37 31.49
CA LEU A 10 10.20 16.23 30.93
C LEU A 10 10.66 16.92 29.64
N VAL A 11 11.93 17.33 29.55
CA VAL A 11 12.53 17.87 28.32
C VAL A 11 12.66 16.79 27.24
N CYS A 12 13.03 15.55 27.61
CA CYS A 12 13.06 14.43 26.67
C CYS A 12 11.67 14.07 26.13
N ALA A 13 10.63 14.11 26.97
CA ALA A 13 9.25 13.85 26.52
C ALA A 13 8.73 14.94 25.56
N VAL A 14 9.07 16.21 25.78
CA VAL A 14 8.70 17.32 24.89
C VAL A 14 9.45 17.25 23.56
N ILE A 15 10.73 16.85 23.55
CA ILE A 15 11.50 16.63 22.32
C ILE A 15 10.95 15.42 21.54
N TYR A 16 10.57 14.34 22.22
CA TYR A 16 9.98 13.16 21.58
C TYR A 16 8.63 13.46 20.93
N LEU A 17 7.79 14.27 21.59
CA LEU A 17 6.52 14.75 21.03
C LEU A 17 6.73 15.74 19.87
N SER A 18 7.79 16.55 19.90
CA SER A 18 8.12 17.52 18.84
C SER A 18 8.67 16.86 17.57
N ASN A 19 9.19 15.64 17.67
CA ASN A 19 9.72 14.88 16.53
C ASN A 19 8.69 13.98 15.82
N CYS A 20 7.43 13.96 16.27
CA CYS A 20 6.32 13.44 15.48
C CYS A 20 5.97 14.48 14.41
N LYS A 21 6.86 14.66 13.44
CA LYS A 21 6.52 15.35 12.21
C LYS A 21 5.42 14.52 11.56
N THR A 22 4.19 15.02 11.60
CA THR A 22 3.24 14.75 10.52
C THR A 22 3.94 15.25 9.27
N THR A 23 4.59 14.34 8.54
CA THR A 23 5.01 14.62 7.18
C THR A 23 3.70 14.82 6.42
N GLY A 24 3.22 16.06 6.36
CA GLY A 24 1.98 16.39 5.69
C GLY A 24 2.13 15.97 4.23
N SER A 25 1.59 14.80 3.89
CA SER A 25 1.58 14.29 2.53
C SER A 25 0.89 15.34 1.66
N LYS A 26 1.54 15.76 0.58
CA LYS A 26 0.93 16.69 -0.39
C LYS A 26 -0.11 15.99 -1.27
N ASP A 27 -0.25 14.67 -1.13
CA ASP A 27 -1.25 13.88 -1.83
C ASP A 27 -2.64 14.14 -1.21
N PRO A 28 -3.58 14.75 -1.95
CA PRO A 28 -4.88 15.11 -1.42
C PRO A 28 -5.73 13.89 -1.02
N MET A 29 -5.41 12.70 -1.52
CA MET A 29 -6.15 11.47 -1.23
C MET A 29 -5.56 10.66 -0.07
N ASP A 30 -4.41 11.06 0.49
CA ASP A 30 -3.67 10.29 1.49
C ASP A 30 -4.49 10.01 2.77
N ALA A 31 -5.14 11.03 3.31
CA ALA A 31 -6.00 10.89 4.48
C ALA A 31 -7.18 9.94 4.22
N GLY A 32 -7.79 10.03 3.04
CA GLY A 32 -8.90 9.14 2.64
C GLY A 32 -8.48 7.68 2.56
N ARG A 33 -7.29 7.40 2.02
CA ARG A 33 -6.72 6.03 2.01
C ARG A 33 -6.42 5.55 3.42
N GLY A 34 -5.75 6.37 4.23
CA GLY A 34 -5.39 6.00 5.60
C GLY A 34 -6.60 5.63 6.46
N ILE A 35 -7.71 6.37 6.33
CA ILE A 35 -8.96 6.05 7.02
C ILE A 35 -9.51 4.69 6.60
N GLU A 36 -9.56 4.40 5.31
CA GLU A 36 -10.07 3.13 4.79
C GLU A 36 -9.14 1.96 5.15
N SER A 37 -7.83 2.12 5.00
CA SER A 37 -6.83 1.12 5.45
C SER A 37 -6.97 0.83 6.94
N ALA A 38 -7.12 1.86 7.78
CA ALA A 38 -7.29 1.68 9.22
C ALA A 38 -8.57 0.92 9.58
N LYS A 39 -9.68 1.15 8.86
CA LYS A 39 -10.93 0.37 9.06
C LYS A 39 -10.72 -1.12 8.74
N VAL A 40 -10.01 -1.42 7.65
CA VAL A 40 -9.72 -2.81 7.28
C VAL A 40 -8.73 -3.44 8.28
N MET A 41 -7.73 -2.71 8.74
CA MET A 41 -6.80 -3.20 9.76
C MET A 41 -7.51 -3.51 11.09
N GLU A 42 -8.43 -2.66 11.53
CA GLU A 42 -9.21 -2.94 12.75
C GLU A 42 -10.12 -4.17 12.58
N SER A 43 -10.66 -4.44 11.38
CA SER A 43 -11.49 -5.62 11.15
C SER A 43 -10.73 -6.95 11.18
N ILE A 44 -9.41 -6.91 10.98
CA ILE A 44 -8.51 -8.08 11.05
C ILE A 44 -7.68 -8.13 12.33
N LYS A 45 -8.04 -7.34 13.34
CA LYS A 45 -7.28 -7.25 14.59
C LYS A 45 -7.09 -8.62 15.25
N GLY A 46 -5.84 -8.96 15.56
CA GLY A 46 -5.45 -10.27 16.08
C GLY A 46 -5.32 -11.38 15.03
N LYS A 47 -5.52 -11.07 13.75
CA LYS A 47 -5.37 -11.97 12.60
C LYS A 47 -4.36 -11.46 11.56
N GLU A 48 -3.62 -10.41 11.88
CA GLU A 48 -2.72 -9.69 10.96
C GLU A 48 -1.64 -10.60 10.38
N GLN A 49 -1.16 -11.55 11.19
CA GLN A 49 -0.10 -12.49 10.85
C GLN A 49 -0.61 -13.82 10.29
N LEU A 50 -1.93 -14.04 10.26
CA LEU A 50 -2.51 -15.22 9.63
C LEU A 50 -2.35 -15.15 8.11
N GLU A 51 -2.47 -16.30 7.46
CA GLU A 51 -2.34 -16.36 6.02
C GLU A 51 -3.52 -15.60 5.37
N VAL A 52 -3.23 -14.83 4.33
CA VAL A 52 -4.18 -13.89 3.74
C VAL A 52 -5.50 -14.54 3.27
N THR A 53 -5.47 -15.79 2.81
CA THR A 53 -6.66 -16.56 2.38
C THR A 53 -7.49 -17.11 3.54
N GLU A 54 -6.94 -17.16 4.76
CA GLU A 54 -7.70 -17.48 5.98
C GLU A 54 -8.52 -16.29 6.48
N VAL A 55 -8.08 -15.07 6.16
CA VAL A 55 -8.67 -13.82 6.66
C VAL A 55 -9.58 -13.17 5.62
N PHE A 56 -9.17 -13.16 4.36
CA PHE A 56 -9.87 -12.49 3.27
C PHE A 56 -10.38 -13.48 2.23
N SER A 57 -11.51 -13.13 1.59
CA SER A 57 -12.14 -13.93 0.55
C SER A 57 -12.00 -13.32 -0.84
N ASN A 58 -12.26 -14.13 -1.87
CA ASN A 58 -12.18 -13.75 -3.30
C ASN A 58 -10.80 -13.21 -3.75
N LEU A 59 -9.74 -13.79 -3.18
CA LEU A 59 -8.37 -13.60 -3.65
C LEU A 59 -8.09 -14.54 -4.82
N LYS A 60 -7.82 -13.96 -6.00
CA LYS A 60 -7.57 -14.72 -7.25
C LYS A 60 -6.11 -14.72 -7.70
N VAL A 61 -5.29 -13.81 -7.16
CA VAL A 61 -3.90 -13.58 -7.60
C VAL A 61 -2.97 -13.55 -6.39
N LEU A 62 -3.33 -12.77 -5.37
CA LEU A 62 -2.54 -12.60 -4.15
C LEU A 62 -2.78 -13.74 -3.16
N ASN A 63 -1.73 -14.42 -2.70
CA ASN A 63 -1.76 -15.47 -1.67
C ASN A 63 -0.37 -15.67 -1.04
N GLY A 64 -0.29 -16.46 0.04
CA GLY A 64 0.97 -16.95 0.59
C GLY A 64 1.72 -15.95 1.46
N PHE A 65 1.03 -14.95 2.01
CA PHE A 65 1.62 -13.90 2.85
C PHE A 65 0.66 -13.47 3.98
N PRO A 66 1.16 -12.75 5.01
CA PRO A 66 0.33 -12.26 6.13
C PRO A 66 -0.82 -11.33 5.70
N ALA A 67 -1.97 -11.44 6.35
CA ALA A 67 -3.16 -10.63 6.06
C ALA A 67 -2.90 -9.11 6.02
N GLU A 68 -2.08 -8.57 6.92
CA GLU A 68 -1.75 -7.13 6.94
C GLU A 68 -1.05 -6.64 5.65
N ASN A 69 -0.29 -7.52 5.00
CA ASN A 69 0.43 -7.17 3.77
C ASN A 69 -0.53 -6.92 2.62
N LEU A 70 -1.73 -7.51 2.66
CA LEU A 70 -2.77 -7.23 1.67
C LEU A 70 -3.19 -5.76 1.74
N VAL A 71 -3.46 -5.26 2.95
CA VAL A 71 -3.89 -3.87 3.16
C VAL A 71 -2.80 -2.89 2.72
N THR A 72 -1.55 -3.20 3.06
CA THR A 72 -0.38 -2.43 2.62
C THR A 72 -0.23 -2.40 1.10
N ALA A 73 -0.46 -3.53 0.42
CA ALA A 73 -0.45 -3.60 -1.03
C ALA A 73 -1.56 -2.74 -1.66
N MET A 74 -2.79 -2.81 -1.13
CA MET A 74 -3.91 -1.98 -1.61
C MET A 74 -3.62 -0.49 -1.48
N GLU A 75 -3.06 -0.06 -0.35
CA GLU A 75 -2.67 1.33 -0.15
C GLU A 75 -1.58 1.78 -1.14
N THR A 76 -0.59 0.92 -1.39
CA THR A 76 0.48 1.18 -2.36
C THR A 76 -0.07 1.33 -3.77
N TRP A 77 -1.02 0.49 -4.18
CA TRP A 77 -1.65 0.57 -5.49
C TRP A 77 -2.54 1.81 -5.62
N SER A 78 -3.32 2.12 -4.58
CA SER A 78 -4.14 3.32 -4.52
C SER A 78 -3.29 4.59 -4.64
N LYS A 79 -2.10 4.62 -4.02
CA LYS A 79 -1.09 5.69 -4.19
C LYS A 79 -0.58 5.75 -5.63
N ALA A 80 -0.21 4.60 -6.20
CA ALA A 80 0.34 4.54 -7.55
C ALA A 80 -0.63 5.05 -8.63
N LEU A 81 -1.93 4.83 -8.46
CA LEU A 81 -2.98 5.27 -9.38
C LEU A 81 -3.52 6.68 -9.06
N GLY A 82 -3.18 7.26 -7.91
CA GLY A 82 -3.70 8.57 -7.48
C GLY A 82 -5.19 8.55 -7.10
N VAL A 83 -5.68 7.41 -6.63
CA VAL A 83 -7.11 7.20 -6.29
C VAL A 83 -7.28 6.83 -4.81
N THR A 84 -8.51 6.64 -4.37
CA THR A 84 -8.86 6.05 -3.06
C THR A 84 -9.33 4.60 -3.21
N CYS A 85 -9.46 3.89 -2.09
CA CYS A 85 -9.90 2.48 -2.04
C CYS A 85 -11.25 2.26 -2.73
N SER A 86 -12.16 3.24 -2.63
CA SER A 86 -13.49 3.19 -3.26
C SER A 86 -13.46 3.29 -4.78
N TYR A 87 -12.31 3.57 -5.41
CA TYR A 87 -12.19 3.50 -6.86
C TYR A 87 -12.37 2.07 -7.37
N CYS A 88 -11.69 1.11 -6.76
CA CYS A 88 -11.75 -0.31 -7.15
C CYS A 88 -12.70 -1.15 -6.29
N HIS A 89 -12.92 -0.77 -5.03
CA HIS A 89 -13.73 -1.55 -4.09
C HIS A 89 -15.08 -0.92 -3.80
N ASN A 90 -16.03 -1.75 -3.36
CA ASN A 90 -17.20 -1.31 -2.63
C ASN A 90 -16.83 -1.21 -1.15
N SER A 91 -16.96 -0.02 -0.54
CA SER A 91 -16.63 0.18 0.89
C SER A 91 -17.50 -0.63 1.86
N LEU A 92 -18.62 -1.19 1.40
CA LEU A 92 -19.45 -2.11 2.20
C LEU A 92 -19.06 -3.58 2.03
N ASP A 93 -18.38 -3.92 0.93
CA ASP A 93 -17.94 -5.29 0.62
C ASP A 93 -16.69 -5.25 -0.28
N TYR A 94 -15.52 -5.33 0.33
CA TYR A 94 -14.25 -5.33 -0.39
C TYR A 94 -14.05 -6.59 -1.26
N ALA A 95 -14.71 -7.70 -0.92
CA ALA A 95 -14.61 -8.96 -1.64
C ALA A 95 -15.44 -8.96 -2.93
N ALA A 96 -16.49 -8.15 -3.01
CA ALA A 96 -17.31 -8.02 -4.22
C ALA A 96 -16.49 -7.65 -5.47
N ASP A 97 -16.85 -8.25 -6.61
CA ASP A 97 -16.36 -7.88 -7.94
C ASP A 97 -17.37 -6.95 -8.64
N SER A 98 -17.91 -5.98 -7.89
CA SER A 98 -18.96 -5.06 -8.38
C SER A 98 -18.42 -3.93 -9.27
N LYS A 99 -17.09 -3.78 -9.36
CA LYS A 99 -16.40 -2.74 -10.12
C LYS A 99 -15.40 -3.33 -11.10
N PRO A 100 -15.44 -2.95 -12.39
CA PRO A 100 -14.55 -3.51 -13.41
C PRO A 100 -13.07 -3.20 -13.13
N GLU A 101 -12.76 -2.11 -12.44
CA GLU A 101 -11.40 -1.70 -12.08
C GLU A 101 -10.66 -2.78 -11.27
N LYS A 102 -11.39 -3.58 -10.47
CA LYS A 102 -10.81 -4.67 -9.67
C LYS A 102 -10.30 -5.81 -10.54
N GLU A 103 -11.05 -6.19 -11.59
CA GLU A 103 -10.60 -7.22 -12.53
C GLU A 103 -9.42 -6.72 -13.38
N VAL A 104 -9.49 -5.48 -13.87
CA VAL A 104 -8.36 -4.86 -14.57
C VAL A 104 -7.10 -4.83 -13.70
N SER A 105 -7.25 -4.53 -12.41
CA SER A 105 -6.13 -4.53 -11.46
C SER A 105 -5.51 -5.93 -11.31
N ARG A 106 -6.32 -7.01 -11.28
CA ARG A 106 -5.81 -8.39 -11.24
C ARG A 106 -4.99 -8.72 -12.49
N ASP A 107 -5.44 -8.29 -13.66
CA ASP A 107 -4.68 -8.48 -14.90
C ASP A 107 -3.37 -7.68 -14.92
N MET A 108 -3.38 -6.46 -14.37
CA MET A 108 -2.18 -5.65 -14.22
C MET A 108 -1.17 -6.26 -13.24
N VAL A 109 -1.61 -6.92 -12.16
CA VAL A 109 -0.72 -7.64 -11.23
C VAL A 109 -0.03 -8.79 -11.96
N ARG A 110 -0.79 -9.62 -12.70
CA ARG A 110 -0.21 -10.70 -13.50
C ARG A 110 0.79 -10.19 -14.55
N LEU A 111 0.48 -9.06 -15.19
CA LEU A 111 1.39 -8.42 -16.13
C LEU A 111 2.68 -7.96 -15.44
N ALA A 112 2.58 -7.33 -14.27
CA ALA A 112 3.73 -6.88 -13.51
C ALA A 112 4.61 -8.05 -13.05
N GLU A 113 4.01 -9.15 -12.60
CA GLU A 113 4.72 -10.40 -12.27
C GLU A 113 5.50 -10.93 -13.48
N LYS A 114 4.86 -10.97 -14.66
CA LYS A 114 5.52 -11.38 -15.91
C LYS A 114 6.70 -10.48 -16.26
N ILE A 115 6.51 -9.15 -16.23
CA ILE A 115 7.59 -8.21 -16.56
C ILE A 115 8.75 -8.37 -15.56
N ASN A 116 8.46 -8.51 -14.26
CA ASN A 116 9.50 -8.70 -13.25
C ASN A 116 10.26 -10.02 -13.42
N ALA A 117 9.58 -11.09 -13.83
CA ALA A 117 10.25 -12.35 -14.18
C ALA A 117 11.18 -12.20 -15.39
N ASP A 118 10.72 -11.49 -16.44
CA ASP A 118 11.53 -11.22 -17.63
C ASP A 118 12.74 -10.32 -17.30
N LEU A 119 12.57 -9.31 -16.42
CA LEU A 119 13.63 -8.43 -15.95
C LEU A 119 14.70 -9.17 -15.15
N ALA A 120 14.30 -10.13 -14.31
CA ALA A 120 15.21 -10.88 -13.44
C ALA A 120 16.26 -11.71 -14.23
N VAL A 121 15.96 -12.05 -15.49
CA VAL A 121 16.84 -12.84 -16.36
C VAL A 121 17.44 -12.02 -17.52
N MET A 122 17.12 -10.72 -17.60
CA MET A 122 17.51 -9.90 -18.74
C MET A 122 19.00 -9.53 -18.66
N PRO A 123 19.78 -9.82 -19.71
CA PRO A 123 21.20 -9.52 -19.72
C PRO A 123 21.43 -8.00 -19.76
N ASN A 124 22.52 -7.55 -19.15
CA ASN A 124 22.95 -6.14 -19.11
C ASN A 124 22.09 -5.19 -18.27
N LEU A 125 21.09 -5.68 -17.51
CA LEU A 125 20.53 -4.86 -16.45
C LEU A 125 21.58 -4.66 -15.35
N GLY A 126 22.10 -3.43 -15.24
CA GLY A 126 23.04 -3.03 -14.19
C GLY A 126 22.42 -2.95 -12.78
N SER A 127 21.29 -3.61 -12.55
CA SER A 127 20.60 -3.69 -11.26
C SER A 127 20.60 -5.13 -10.78
N GLU A 128 20.98 -5.34 -9.53
CA GLU A 128 20.93 -6.67 -8.89
C GLU A 128 19.50 -7.16 -8.63
N LYS A 129 18.52 -6.25 -8.60
CA LYS A 129 17.10 -6.55 -8.33
C LYS A 129 16.18 -5.64 -9.14
N PRO A 130 16.12 -5.84 -10.47
CA PRO A 130 15.27 -5.00 -11.30
C PRO A 130 13.81 -5.27 -11.00
N ILE A 131 13.06 -4.20 -10.72
CA ILE A 131 11.65 -4.29 -10.40
C ILE A 131 10.88 -3.15 -11.07
N VAL A 132 9.77 -3.50 -11.69
CA VAL A 132 8.70 -2.57 -12.05
C VAL A 132 7.54 -2.76 -11.10
N ASN A 133 6.86 -1.66 -10.79
CA ASN A 133 5.63 -1.67 -10.05
C ASN A 133 4.65 -0.68 -10.67
N CYS A 134 3.45 -0.57 -10.08
CA CYS A 134 2.39 0.28 -10.60
C CYS A 134 2.85 1.75 -10.78
N VAL A 135 3.69 2.26 -9.87
CA VAL A 135 4.17 3.66 -9.89
C VAL A 135 5.05 3.93 -11.11
N THR A 136 5.82 2.93 -11.57
CA THR A 136 6.68 3.05 -12.75
C THR A 136 5.91 3.60 -13.96
N CYS A 137 4.69 3.12 -14.18
CA CYS A 137 3.86 3.51 -15.33
C CYS A 137 2.77 4.53 -14.96
N HIS A 138 2.04 4.31 -13.86
CA HIS A 138 0.86 5.12 -13.51
C HIS A 138 1.22 6.50 -12.96
N ARG A 139 2.31 6.60 -12.18
CA ARG A 139 2.84 7.88 -11.67
C ARG A 139 1.77 8.79 -11.04
N GLY A 140 0.81 8.23 -10.31
CA GLY A 140 -0.28 8.97 -9.67
C GLY A 140 -1.48 9.24 -10.58
N ALA A 141 -1.59 8.57 -11.73
CA ALA A 141 -2.72 8.68 -12.65
C ALA A 141 -3.30 7.30 -13.00
N THR A 142 -4.63 7.23 -13.11
CA THR A 142 -5.33 5.98 -13.47
C THR A 142 -5.01 5.50 -14.88
N LYS A 143 -4.64 6.42 -15.78
CA LYS A 143 -4.19 6.11 -17.14
C LYS A 143 -2.74 6.54 -17.30
N PRO A 144 -1.81 5.60 -17.58
CA PRO A 144 -0.44 5.94 -17.94
C PRO A 144 -0.39 6.86 -19.17
N ALA A 145 0.67 7.65 -19.31
CA ALA A 145 0.80 8.62 -20.38
C ALA A 145 0.58 7.98 -21.77
N LEU A 146 -0.34 8.54 -22.54
CA LEU A 146 -0.79 7.96 -23.83
C LEU A 146 0.24 8.10 -24.97
N ARG A 147 1.36 8.80 -24.74
CA ARG A 147 2.43 8.98 -25.72
C ARG A 147 3.79 8.88 -25.02
N MET A 148 4.60 7.91 -25.46
CA MET A 148 6.06 8.07 -25.41
C MET A 148 6.37 9.26 -26.31
N ARG A 149 6.74 10.40 -25.71
CA ARG A 149 7.21 11.54 -26.48
C ARG A 149 8.66 11.31 -26.87
#